data_AF-A0A3B0Y0T7-F1
#
_entry.id   AF-A0A3B0Y0T7-F1
#
_cell.length_a   1.000
_cell.length_b   1.000
_cell.length_c   1.000
_cell.angle_alpha   90.00
_cell.angle_beta   90.00
_cell.angle_gamma   90.00
#
_symmetry.space_group_name_H-M   'P 1'
#
loop_
_entity.id
_entity.type
_entity.pdbx_description
1 polymer ?
#
loop_
_entity_poly.entity_id
_entity_poly.type
_entity_poly.pdbx_seq_one_letter_code
_entity_poly.pdbx_strand_id
1 'polypeptide(L)'
;MNKAVYLLSGIAMSALIAGCSGNKNNEVADCVFPDAPGTAAPGWVCDQPVDGVAVSAVGSADKSGAGHDFMKTMAATSARVQLAQNLKVQVQNMVKQYVETTGAADSETVDKVLTSVSKQITNETLIGTKIFKTRTSPTGALYVLVGMDSSSVEQASKNALKTSMNNERALWQQFKAQKGQDELAADIAKMKAN
;
A
#
# COMPACT_ATOMS: atom_id res chain seq x y z
N MET A 1 -50.15 69.57 -42.24
CA MET A 1 -49.87 69.76 -40.79
C MET A 1 -49.28 68.45 -40.27
N ASN A 2 -48.13 68.40 -39.57
CA ASN A 2 -47.82 68.94 -38.23
C ASN A 2 -48.78 68.43 -37.14
N LYS A 3 -48.33 67.83 -36.01
CA LYS A 3 -46.99 67.34 -35.56
C LYS A 3 -47.18 66.55 -34.24
N ALA A 4 -46.15 65.84 -33.73
CA ALA A 4 -46.04 65.32 -32.34
C ALA A 4 -47.03 64.15 -31.98
N VAL A 5 -46.94 63.32 -30.92
CA VAL A 5 -45.97 62.94 -29.84
C VAL A 5 -46.61 61.72 -29.10
N TYR A 6 -45.98 60.69 -28.51
CA TYR A 6 -44.59 60.18 -28.34
C TYR A 6 -44.67 58.61 -28.18
N LEU A 7 -43.84 57.76 -27.49
CA LEU A 7 -42.72 57.89 -26.54
C LEU A 7 -41.66 56.74 -26.70
N LEU A 8 -41.47 55.83 -25.72
CA LEU A 8 -40.37 54.83 -25.66
C LEU A 8 -40.75 53.52 -24.93
N SER A 9 -40.31 52.37 -25.48
CA SER A 9 -39.75 51.16 -24.81
C SER A 9 -39.52 50.08 -25.89
N GLY A 10 -38.51 49.21 -25.87
CA GLY A 10 -37.36 49.06 -24.98
C GLY A 10 -36.78 47.63 -25.04
N ILE A 11 -35.46 47.48 -24.82
CA ILE A 11 -34.70 46.21 -24.73
C ILE A 11 -34.47 45.46 -26.06
N ALA A 12 -33.20 45.12 -26.31
CA ALA A 12 -32.77 44.10 -27.27
C ALA A 12 -32.16 42.92 -26.51
N MET A 13 -32.33 41.68 -27.02
CA MET A 13 -31.65 40.51 -26.45
C MET A 13 -31.40 39.45 -27.54
N SER A 14 -30.13 39.14 -27.78
CA SER A 14 -29.72 38.00 -28.62
C SER A 14 -29.72 36.71 -27.81
N ALA A 15 -30.29 35.62 -28.34
CA ALA A 15 -30.27 34.32 -27.68
C ALA A 15 -29.91 33.20 -28.68
N LEU A 16 -28.62 32.86 -28.75
CA LEU A 16 -28.15 31.65 -29.43
C LEU A 16 -28.40 30.44 -28.52
N ILE A 17 -29.43 29.64 -28.82
CA ILE A 17 -29.71 28.41 -28.07
C ILE A 17 -28.99 27.22 -28.73
N ALA A 18 -27.69 27.11 -28.45
CA ALA A 18 -26.96 25.86 -28.66
C ALA A 18 -27.38 24.85 -27.56
N GLY A 19 -28.44 24.08 -27.82
CA GLY A 19 -28.94 23.07 -26.88
C GLY A 19 -27.91 21.97 -26.64
N CYS A 20 -27.45 21.82 -25.39
CA CYS A 20 -26.29 21.00 -25.06
C CYS A 20 -26.47 19.50 -25.39
N SER A 21 -25.69 19.00 -26.35
CA SER A 21 -25.17 17.64 -26.24
C SER A 21 -24.19 17.64 -25.05
N GLY A 22 -24.64 17.07 -23.93
CA GLY A 22 -24.00 17.23 -22.63
C GLY A 22 -23.95 15.93 -21.86
N ASN A 23 -23.57 14.82 -22.51
CA ASN A 23 -23.33 13.56 -21.83
C ASN A 23 -22.11 13.71 -20.92
N LYS A 24 -22.36 14.10 -19.66
CA LYS A 24 -21.35 14.11 -18.61
C LYS A 24 -20.96 12.67 -18.30
N ASN A 25 -19.93 12.19 -18.99
CA ASN A 25 -19.07 11.16 -18.44
C ASN A 25 -18.53 11.71 -17.12
N ASN A 26 -19.14 11.31 -16.01
CA ASN A 26 -18.46 11.37 -14.73
C ASN A 26 -17.30 10.38 -14.85
N GLU A 27 -16.08 10.88 -15.08
CA GLU A 27 -14.88 10.10 -14.81
C GLU A 27 -14.94 9.69 -13.35
N VAL A 28 -15.26 8.41 -13.12
CA VAL A 28 -15.20 7.81 -11.79
C VAL A 28 -13.73 7.76 -11.44
N ALA A 29 -13.28 8.60 -10.51
CA ALA A 29 -11.88 8.69 -10.15
C ALA A 29 -11.34 7.31 -9.75
N ASP A 30 -10.27 6.85 -10.43
CA ASP A 30 -9.71 5.50 -10.30
C ASP A 30 -9.33 5.13 -8.85
N CYS A 31 -9.11 6.14 -8.01
CA CYS A 31 -8.98 6.03 -6.57
C CYS A 31 -9.80 7.11 -5.87
N VAL A 32 -10.57 6.72 -4.84
CA VAL A 32 -11.30 7.61 -3.94
C VAL A 32 -10.88 7.35 -2.50
N PHE A 33 -11.04 8.34 -1.62
CA PHE A 33 -10.78 8.17 -0.20
C PHE A 33 -11.75 7.14 0.41
N PRO A 34 -11.27 6.07 1.08
CA PRO A 34 -12.16 5.08 1.71
C PRO A 34 -13.14 5.65 2.74
N ASP A 35 -12.77 6.74 3.42
CA ASP A 35 -13.60 7.46 4.40
C ASP A 35 -14.44 8.59 3.77
N ALA A 36 -14.20 8.94 2.50
CA ALA A 36 -14.99 9.92 1.75
C ALA A 36 -15.27 9.45 0.30
N PRO A 37 -16.09 8.39 0.12
CA PRO A 37 -16.45 7.88 -1.20
C PRO A 37 -17.02 8.99 -2.11
N GLY A 38 -16.46 9.11 -3.30
CA GLY A 38 -16.78 10.20 -4.25
C GLY A 38 -15.82 11.40 -4.20
N THR A 39 -14.86 11.45 -3.27
CA THR A 39 -13.71 12.38 -3.37
C THR A 39 -12.47 11.64 -3.87
N ALA A 40 -11.92 12.11 -4.98
CA ALA A 40 -10.71 11.56 -5.58
C ALA A 40 -9.52 11.59 -4.60
N ALA A 41 -8.84 10.46 -4.45
CA ALA A 41 -7.63 10.32 -3.66
C ALA A 41 -6.41 10.13 -4.58
N PRO A 42 -5.18 10.48 -4.13
CA PRO A 42 -3.97 10.06 -4.83
C PRO A 42 -3.92 8.53 -4.92
N GLY A 43 -3.61 7.97 -6.09
CA GLY A 43 -3.69 6.52 -6.33
C GLY A 43 -3.02 5.63 -5.27
N TRP A 44 -1.91 6.07 -4.68
CA TRP A 44 -1.23 5.34 -3.60
C TRP A 44 -2.08 5.10 -2.35
N VAL A 45 -3.19 5.83 -2.15
CA VAL A 45 -4.17 5.59 -1.08
C VAL A 45 -5.01 4.33 -1.34
N CYS A 46 -5.13 3.93 -2.62
CA CYS A 46 -5.73 2.68 -3.09
C CYS A 46 -4.62 1.72 -3.59
N ASP A 47 -3.53 1.64 -2.80
CA ASP A 47 -2.37 0.76 -2.99
C ASP A 47 -1.70 0.78 -4.38
N GLN A 48 -1.89 1.84 -5.18
CA GLN A 48 -1.16 1.98 -6.45
C GLN A 48 0.35 2.15 -6.21
N PRO A 49 1.21 1.52 -7.05
CA PRO A 49 2.66 1.60 -6.91
C PRO A 49 3.24 3.02 -6.85
N VAL A 50 4.41 3.15 -6.24
CA VAL A 50 5.15 4.41 -6.10
C VAL A 50 6.61 4.21 -6.46
N ASP A 51 7.10 4.99 -7.43
CA ASP A 51 8.49 4.98 -7.87
C ASP A 51 9.49 5.08 -6.70
N GLY A 52 10.46 4.17 -6.68
CA GLY A 52 11.49 4.08 -5.66
C GLY A 52 11.08 3.40 -4.34
N VAL A 53 9.82 2.95 -4.20
CA VAL A 53 9.33 2.21 -3.04
C VAL A 53 9.10 0.74 -3.45
N ALA A 54 9.92 -0.17 -2.95
CA ALA A 54 9.93 -1.57 -3.41
C ALA A 54 8.93 -2.47 -2.66
N VAL A 55 8.60 -2.10 -1.41
CA VAL A 55 7.47 -2.66 -0.65
C VAL A 55 6.81 -1.52 0.11
N SER A 56 5.48 -1.48 0.14
CA SER A 56 4.73 -0.43 0.85
C SER A 56 3.38 -0.93 1.36
N ALA A 57 2.79 -0.16 2.27
CA ALA A 57 1.38 -0.27 2.63
C ALA A 57 0.85 1.10 3.08
N VAL A 58 -0.46 1.30 2.90
CA VAL A 58 -1.18 2.46 3.42
C VAL A 58 -1.63 2.20 4.86
N GLY A 59 -1.66 3.26 5.67
CA GLY A 59 -2.37 3.25 6.95
C GLY A 59 -3.09 4.57 7.15
N SER A 60 -4.24 4.52 7.80
CA SER A 60 -5.04 5.68 8.17
C SER A 60 -5.12 5.85 9.69
N ALA A 61 -5.46 7.06 10.12
CA ALA A 61 -5.94 7.35 11.46
C ALA A 61 -7.03 8.41 11.38
N ASP A 62 -8.12 8.21 12.11
CA ASP A 62 -9.25 9.14 12.15
C ASP A 62 -8.87 10.49 12.76
N LYS A 63 -9.70 11.50 12.45
CA LYS A 63 -9.52 12.86 12.94
C LYS A 63 -9.52 12.92 14.46
N SER A 64 -8.35 13.17 15.07
CA SER A 64 -8.17 13.19 16.52
C SER A 64 -7.94 14.60 17.08
N GLY A 65 -8.58 14.90 18.21
CA GLY A 65 -8.32 16.11 19.00
C GLY A 65 -6.91 16.15 19.60
N ALA A 66 -6.17 15.04 19.61
CA ALA A 66 -4.76 14.97 20.03
C ALA A 66 -3.78 15.57 18.99
N GLY A 67 -4.28 16.07 17.85
CA GLY A 67 -3.50 16.82 16.88
C GLY A 67 -2.79 15.98 15.82
N HIS A 68 -2.20 16.68 14.85
CA HIS A 68 -1.67 16.08 13.62
C HIS A 68 -0.63 14.98 13.86
N ASP A 69 0.33 15.19 14.76
CA ASP A 69 1.44 14.26 14.93
C ASP A 69 1.05 12.98 15.66
N PHE A 70 -0.01 13.04 16.49
CA PHE A 70 -0.68 11.83 16.99
C PHE A 70 -1.32 11.04 15.84
N MET A 71 -2.11 11.69 14.97
CA MET A 71 -2.71 11.03 13.80
C MET A 71 -1.63 10.43 12.89
N LYS A 72 -0.54 11.16 12.65
CA LYS A 72 0.59 10.71 11.81
C LYS A 72 1.28 9.49 12.40
N THR A 73 1.46 9.46 13.73
CA THR A 73 2.04 8.31 14.44
C THR A 73 1.12 7.09 14.37
N MET A 74 -0.19 7.27 14.59
CA MET A 74 -1.18 6.20 14.49
C MET A 74 -1.28 5.63 13.07
N ALA A 75 -1.40 6.50 12.05
CA ALA A 75 -1.50 6.09 10.66
C ALA A 75 -0.23 5.39 10.16
N ALA A 76 0.96 5.89 10.53
CA ALA A 76 2.22 5.22 10.23
C ALA A 76 2.40 3.89 10.99
N THR A 77 1.73 3.70 12.12
CA THR A 77 1.71 2.43 12.85
C THR A 77 0.75 1.44 12.19
N SER A 78 -0.45 1.88 11.79
CA SER A 78 -1.40 1.10 10.98
C SER A 78 -0.76 0.59 9.68
N ALA A 79 -0.06 1.48 8.95
CA ALA A 79 0.65 1.14 7.72
C ALA A 79 1.72 0.06 7.93
N ARG A 80 2.49 0.16 9.03
CA ARG A 80 3.51 -0.85 9.40
C ARG A 80 2.90 -2.21 9.74
N VAL A 81 1.75 -2.23 10.41
CA VAL A 81 1.01 -3.47 10.71
C VAL A 81 0.53 -4.14 9.42
N GLN A 82 -0.03 -3.37 8.48
CA GLN A 82 -0.49 -3.90 7.18
C GLN A 82 0.68 -4.41 6.32
N LEU A 83 1.80 -3.68 6.24
CA LEU A 83 2.99 -4.15 5.53
C LEU A 83 3.55 -5.47 6.13
N ALA A 84 3.57 -5.59 7.46
CA ALA A 84 3.96 -6.82 8.14
C ALA A 84 3.00 -8.00 7.85
N GLN A 85 1.69 -7.74 7.79
CA GLN A 85 0.68 -8.74 7.43
C GLN A 85 0.85 -9.21 5.98
N ASN A 86 1.05 -8.29 5.04
CA ASN A 86 1.25 -8.60 3.62
C ASN A 86 2.51 -9.45 3.41
N LEU A 87 3.64 -9.05 3.99
CA LEU A 87 4.90 -9.82 3.93
C LEU A 87 4.76 -11.19 4.57
N LYS A 88 4.06 -11.31 5.70
CA LYS A 88 3.78 -12.61 6.33
C LYS A 88 3.00 -13.52 5.37
N VAL A 89 1.93 -13.04 4.74
CA VAL A 89 1.14 -13.85 3.79
C VAL A 89 1.97 -14.29 2.58
N GLN A 90 2.80 -13.41 2.03
CA GLN A 90 3.72 -13.74 0.93
C GLN A 90 4.71 -14.85 1.33
N VAL A 91 5.35 -14.73 2.51
CA VAL A 91 6.29 -15.74 3.03
C VAL A 91 5.60 -17.07 3.32
N GLN A 92 4.37 -17.05 3.86
CA GLN A 92 3.55 -18.26 4.06
C GLN A 92 3.22 -18.96 2.74
N ASN A 93 2.80 -18.22 1.72
CA ASN A 93 2.48 -18.78 0.40
C ASN A 93 3.71 -19.37 -0.29
N MET A 94 4.85 -18.68 -0.22
CA MET A 94 6.13 -19.13 -0.79
C MET A 94 6.63 -20.43 -0.14
N VAL A 95 6.63 -20.53 1.20
CA VAL A 95 7.05 -21.77 1.88
C VAL A 95 6.09 -22.92 1.59
N LYS A 96 4.78 -22.64 1.51
CA LYS A 96 3.78 -23.63 1.09
C LYS A 96 4.06 -24.13 -0.34
N GLN A 97 4.29 -23.22 -1.29
CA GLN A 97 4.58 -23.57 -2.67
C GLN A 97 5.88 -24.40 -2.80
N TYR A 98 6.92 -24.09 -2.01
CA TYR A 98 8.15 -24.89 -1.94
C TYR A 98 7.87 -26.32 -1.44
N VAL A 99 7.03 -26.49 -0.42
CA VAL A 99 6.64 -27.82 0.09
C VAL A 99 5.83 -28.60 -0.94
N GLU A 100 4.86 -27.95 -1.60
CA GLU A 100 4.02 -28.56 -2.64
C GLU A 100 4.81 -28.97 -3.89
N THR A 101 5.88 -28.24 -4.27
CA THR A 101 6.71 -28.59 -5.43
C THR A 101 7.84 -29.59 -5.12
N THR A 102 8.42 -29.57 -3.91
CA THR A 102 9.49 -30.49 -3.52
C THR A 102 9.00 -31.83 -2.96
N GLY A 103 7.72 -31.92 -2.56
CA GLY A 103 7.16 -33.08 -1.85
C GLY A 103 7.69 -33.25 -0.42
N ALA A 104 8.36 -32.22 0.12
CA ALA A 104 9.04 -32.27 1.41
C ALA A 104 8.08 -31.98 2.57
N ALA A 105 7.40 -33.01 3.10
CA ALA A 105 6.49 -32.87 4.25
C ALA A 105 6.68 -33.94 5.33
N ASP A 106 7.43 -33.58 6.38
CA ASP A 106 6.89 -33.65 7.74
C ASP A 106 6.46 -32.22 8.11
N SER A 107 5.15 -32.01 8.32
CA SER A 107 4.58 -30.65 8.36
C SER A 107 5.00 -29.85 9.59
N GLU A 108 5.24 -30.51 10.73
CA GLU A 108 5.57 -29.81 11.99
C GLU A 108 6.93 -29.09 11.91
N THR A 109 7.85 -29.61 11.09
CA THR A 109 9.16 -28.98 10.82
C THR A 109 9.02 -27.72 9.97
N VAL A 110 8.14 -27.75 8.95
CA VAL A 110 7.85 -26.63 8.05
C VAL A 110 7.23 -25.45 8.81
N ASP A 111 6.18 -25.71 9.59
CA ASP A 111 5.42 -24.67 10.28
C ASP A 111 6.26 -23.89 11.31
N LYS A 112 7.24 -24.55 11.93
CA LYS A 112 8.20 -23.91 12.85
C LYS A 112 9.13 -22.94 12.12
N VAL A 113 9.80 -23.41 11.06
CA VAL A 113 10.68 -22.56 10.21
C VAL A 113 9.90 -21.37 9.66
N LEU A 114 8.70 -21.62 9.11
CA LEU A 114 7.83 -20.58 8.58
C LEU A 114 7.44 -19.54 9.63
N THR A 115 7.07 -19.99 10.83
CA THR A 115 6.71 -19.13 11.96
C THR A 115 7.86 -18.19 12.34
N SER A 116 9.09 -18.70 12.40
CA SER A 116 10.24 -17.92 12.85
C SER A 116 10.84 -17.01 11.77
N VAL A 117 10.87 -17.45 10.51
CA VAL A 117 11.23 -16.57 9.38
C VAL A 117 10.23 -15.41 9.27
N SER A 118 8.92 -15.70 9.37
CA SER A 118 7.86 -14.67 9.35
C SER A 118 8.02 -13.66 10.50
N LYS A 119 8.31 -14.12 11.72
CA LYS A 119 8.56 -13.26 12.88
C LYS A 119 9.78 -12.37 12.67
N GLN A 120 10.90 -12.91 12.18
CA GLN A 120 12.11 -12.11 12.00
C GLN A 120 11.94 -11.07 10.88
N ILE A 121 11.41 -11.45 9.71
CA ILE A 121 11.15 -10.51 8.60
C ILE A 121 10.20 -9.38 9.05
N THR A 122 9.16 -9.71 9.83
CA THR A 122 8.28 -8.72 10.47
C THR A 122 9.08 -7.73 11.33
N ASN A 123 9.86 -8.24 12.29
CA ASN A 123 10.59 -7.41 13.25
C ASN A 123 11.62 -6.48 12.57
N GLU A 124 12.41 -6.97 11.61
CA GLU A 124 13.36 -6.13 10.85
C GLU A 124 12.63 -5.05 10.02
N THR A 125 11.51 -5.41 9.37
CA THR A 125 10.72 -4.48 8.54
C THR A 125 10.08 -3.36 9.36
N LEU A 126 9.59 -3.65 10.56
CA LEU A 126 9.04 -2.63 11.46
C LEU A 126 10.06 -1.55 11.82
N ILE A 127 11.36 -1.88 11.81
CA ILE A 127 12.47 -0.96 12.12
C ILE A 127 12.97 -0.23 10.86
N GLY A 128 13.09 -0.92 9.71
CA GLY A 128 13.63 -0.35 8.46
C GLY A 128 12.71 0.63 7.72
N THR A 129 11.44 0.71 8.11
CA THR A 129 10.37 1.38 7.34
C THR A 129 10.26 2.90 7.55
N LYS A 130 10.16 3.63 6.44
CA LYS A 130 10.08 5.11 6.38
C LYS A 130 8.72 5.56 5.86
N ILE A 131 8.28 6.76 6.27
CA ILE A 131 7.09 7.42 5.70
C ILE A 131 7.50 8.06 4.38
N PHE A 132 6.81 7.71 3.29
CA PHE A 132 7.07 8.26 1.94
C PHE A 132 6.07 9.34 1.53
N LYS A 133 4.80 9.22 1.94
CA LYS A 133 3.74 10.19 1.59
C LYS A 133 2.73 10.31 2.74
N THR A 134 2.07 11.47 2.83
CA THR A 134 0.99 11.76 3.79
C THR A 134 -0.11 12.56 3.10
N ARG A 135 -1.38 12.29 3.40
CA ARG A 135 -2.52 13.01 2.82
C ARG A 135 -3.71 13.02 3.79
N THR A 136 -4.24 14.19 4.09
CA THR A 136 -5.50 14.32 4.83
C THR A 136 -6.68 14.13 3.88
N SER A 137 -7.70 13.41 4.31
CA SER A 137 -8.98 13.25 3.61
C SER A 137 -9.93 14.43 3.88
N PRO A 138 -11.08 14.53 3.17
CA PRO A 138 -12.10 15.53 3.45
C PRO A 138 -12.73 15.45 4.85
N THR A 139 -12.77 14.26 5.47
CA THR A 139 -13.28 14.10 6.85
C THR A 139 -12.32 14.70 7.88
N GLY A 140 -11.03 14.72 7.55
CA GLY A 140 -9.92 15.05 8.45
C GLY A 140 -9.12 13.85 8.93
N ALA A 141 -9.43 12.63 8.49
CA ALA A 141 -8.56 11.47 8.69
C ALA A 141 -7.24 11.64 7.93
N LEU A 142 -6.15 11.09 8.46
CA LEU A 142 -4.81 11.20 7.89
C LEU A 142 -4.34 9.85 7.35
N TYR A 143 -4.12 9.79 6.04
CA TYR A 143 -3.53 8.65 5.33
C TYR A 143 -2.01 8.81 5.22
N VAL A 144 -1.27 7.73 5.43
CA VAL A 144 0.19 7.68 5.43
C VAL A 144 0.65 6.46 4.65
N LEU A 145 1.52 6.68 3.65
CA LEU A 145 2.24 5.62 2.96
C LEU A 145 3.53 5.32 3.71
N VAL A 146 3.69 4.08 4.18
CA VAL A 146 4.95 3.57 4.74
C VAL A 146 5.52 2.53 3.80
N GLY A 147 6.84 2.49 3.66
CA GLY A 147 7.51 1.48 2.86
C GLY A 147 9.01 1.39 3.09
N MET A 148 9.69 0.64 2.23
CA MET A 148 11.14 0.54 2.16
C MET A 148 11.62 0.69 0.71
N ASP A 149 12.75 1.36 0.53
CA ASP A 149 13.49 1.35 -0.74
C ASP A 149 14.14 -0.02 -1.00
N SER A 150 14.46 -0.32 -2.26
CA SER A 150 14.96 -1.63 -2.69
C SER A 150 16.25 -2.09 -1.99
N SER A 151 17.05 -1.15 -1.44
CA SER A 151 18.28 -1.45 -0.70
C SER A 151 17.99 -1.77 0.77
N SER A 152 17.09 -1.03 1.40
CA SER A 152 16.58 -1.31 2.74
C SER A 152 15.87 -2.66 2.80
N VAL A 153 15.05 -3.01 1.78
CA VAL A 153 14.44 -4.35 1.64
C VAL A 153 15.53 -5.44 1.61
N GLU A 154 16.56 -5.27 0.78
CA GLU A 154 17.61 -6.28 0.62
C GLU A 154 18.44 -6.47 1.90
N GLN A 155 18.71 -5.40 2.64
CA GLN A 155 19.38 -5.47 3.93
C GLN A 155 18.49 -6.12 5.00
N ALA A 156 17.21 -5.77 5.07
CA ALA A 156 16.25 -6.37 6.01
C ALA A 156 16.10 -7.89 5.76
N SER A 157 15.92 -8.32 4.51
CA SER A 157 15.85 -9.74 4.16
C SER A 157 17.15 -10.48 4.47
N LYS A 158 18.32 -9.91 4.16
CA LYS A 158 19.62 -10.52 4.50
C LYS A 158 19.83 -10.65 6.01
N ASN A 159 19.43 -9.65 6.79
CA ASN A 159 19.50 -9.70 8.26
C ASN A 159 18.53 -10.72 8.83
N ALA A 160 17.27 -10.74 8.37
CA ALA A 160 16.28 -11.69 8.84
C ALA A 160 16.68 -13.15 8.56
N LEU A 161 17.18 -13.42 7.34
CA LEU A 161 17.75 -14.71 6.97
C LEU A 161 18.93 -15.07 7.88
N LYS A 162 19.91 -14.17 8.06
CA LYS A 162 21.11 -14.42 8.89
C LYS A 162 20.76 -14.68 10.37
N THR A 163 19.78 -13.98 10.92
CA THR A 163 19.34 -14.16 12.31
C THR A 163 18.55 -15.48 12.47
N SER A 164 17.65 -15.80 11.55
CA SER A 164 16.96 -17.10 11.51
C SER A 164 17.95 -18.28 11.38
N MET A 165 18.93 -18.15 10.48
CA MET A 165 20.01 -19.13 10.27
C MET A 165 20.81 -19.47 11.53
N ASN A 166 21.00 -18.49 12.42
CA ASN A 166 21.70 -18.68 13.68
C ASN A 166 20.79 -19.28 14.75
N ASN A 167 19.57 -18.77 14.89
CA ASN A 167 18.65 -19.15 15.96
C ASN A 167 18.05 -20.55 15.76
N GLU A 168 17.75 -20.94 14.52
CA GLU A 168 17.07 -22.21 14.20
C GLU A 168 17.94 -23.15 13.37
N ARG A 169 19.25 -23.15 13.65
CA ARG A 169 20.28 -23.81 12.83
C ARG A 169 20.02 -25.30 12.58
N ALA A 170 19.30 -26.02 13.44
CA ALA A 170 18.93 -27.43 13.22
C ALA A 170 17.80 -27.57 12.18
N LEU A 171 16.64 -26.93 12.43
CA LEU A 171 15.48 -26.93 11.53
C LEU A 171 15.85 -26.40 10.14
N TRP A 172 16.65 -25.31 10.09
CA TRP A 172 17.14 -24.75 8.84
C TRP A 172 18.10 -25.69 8.09
N GLN A 173 18.89 -26.54 8.78
CA GLN A 173 19.72 -27.54 8.10
C GLN A 173 18.90 -28.71 7.56
N GLN A 174 17.83 -29.12 8.24
CA GLN A 174 16.87 -30.12 7.72
C GLN A 174 16.15 -29.59 6.48
N PHE A 175 15.59 -28.38 6.55
CA PHE A 175 14.94 -27.71 5.43
C PHE A 175 15.86 -27.56 4.20
N LYS A 176 17.12 -27.14 4.43
CA LYS A 176 18.12 -27.03 3.36
C LYS A 176 18.59 -28.35 2.77
N ALA A 177 18.51 -29.46 3.51
CA ALA A 177 18.93 -30.77 3.02
C ALA A 177 18.03 -31.28 1.89
N GLN A 178 16.77 -30.80 1.83
CA GLN A 178 15.79 -31.13 0.78
C GLN A 178 15.98 -30.28 -0.51
N LYS A 179 16.69 -29.15 -0.43
CA LYS A 179 17.10 -28.21 -1.51
C LYS A 179 15.96 -27.47 -2.24
N GLY A 180 16.20 -26.27 -2.80
CA GLY A 180 17.46 -25.52 -2.94
C GLY A 180 17.55 -24.22 -2.12
N GLN A 181 18.76 -23.85 -1.70
CA GLN A 181 19.01 -22.63 -0.92
C GLN A 181 18.87 -21.36 -1.76
N ASP A 182 19.47 -21.35 -2.94
CA ASP A 182 19.64 -20.13 -3.73
C ASP A 182 18.35 -19.67 -4.40
N GLU A 183 17.45 -20.59 -4.78
CA GLU A 183 16.14 -20.26 -5.32
C GLU A 183 15.26 -19.59 -4.26
N LEU A 184 15.06 -20.19 -3.08
CA LEU A 184 14.23 -19.59 -2.04
C LEU A 184 14.82 -18.28 -1.51
N ALA A 185 16.14 -18.20 -1.33
CA ALA A 185 16.80 -16.95 -0.92
C ALA A 185 16.70 -15.87 -2.00
N ALA A 186 16.78 -16.24 -3.29
CA ALA A 186 16.52 -15.33 -4.39
C ALA A 186 15.05 -14.92 -4.47
N ASP A 187 14.09 -15.80 -4.20
CA ASP A 187 12.66 -15.49 -4.25
C ASP A 187 12.24 -14.54 -3.12
N ILE A 188 12.76 -14.73 -1.91
CA ILE A 188 12.70 -13.75 -0.80
C ILE A 188 13.32 -12.40 -1.22
N ALA A 189 14.37 -12.40 -2.04
CA ALA A 189 14.99 -11.19 -2.58
C ALA A 189 14.28 -10.62 -3.84
N LYS A 190 13.42 -11.40 -4.50
CA LYS A 190 12.56 -11.02 -5.65
C LYS A 190 11.21 -10.44 -5.22
N MET A 191 10.86 -10.45 -3.94
CA MET A 191 9.70 -9.72 -3.37
C MET A 191 9.76 -8.18 -3.54
N LYS A 192 10.64 -7.67 -4.43
CA LYS A 192 10.85 -6.26 -4.77
C LYS A 192 9.94 -5.74 -5.92
N ALA A 193 9.07 -6.57 -6.49
CA ALA A 193 8.58 -6.38 -7.86
C ALA A 193 7.15 -6.88 -8.19
N ASN A 194 6.21 -6.78 -7.24
CA ASN A 194 4.75 -6.77 -7.51
C ASN A 194 4.07 -5.80 -6.54
#